data_AF-A0A6L7F1D8-F1
#
_entry.id   AF-A0A6L7F1D8-F1
#
_cell.length_a   1.000
_cell.length_b   1.000
_cell.length_c   1.000
_cell.angle_alpha   90.00
_cell.angle_beta   90.00
_cell.angle_gamma   90.00
#
_symmetry.space_group_name_H-M   'P 1'
#
loop_
_entity.id
_entity.type
_entity.pdbx_description
1 polymer ?
#
loop_
_entity_poly.entity_id
_entity_poly.type
_entity_poly.pdbx_seq_one_letter_code
_entity_poly.pdbx_strand_id
1 'polypeptide(L)' 'LANPDLPERWKQGAELNEPDQDTFYGGGAEGYTDYPTLDQAS' A
#
# COMPACT_ATOMS: atom_id res chain seq x y z
N LEU A 1 -3.84 1.37 4.49
CA LEU A 1 -3.32 2.38 3.56
C LEU A 1 -2.36 1.74 2.58
N ALA A 2 -1.29 1.10 3.07
CA ALA A 2 -0.20 0.52 2.26
C ALA A 2 -0.59 -0.33 1.04
N ASN A 3 -1.75 -1.00 1.07
CA ASN A 3 -2.18 -1.88 -0.01
C ASN A 3 -3.60 -1.49 -0.43
N PRO A 4 -3.76 -0.61 -1.44
CA PRO A 4 -5.08 -0.22 -1.94
C PRO A 4 -5.85 -1.40 -2.55
N ASP A 5 -5.14 -2.44 -2.98
CA ASP A 5 -5.62 -3.66 -3.62
C ASP A 5 -5.47 -4.92 -2.76
N LEU A 6 -5.44 -4.74 -1.43
CA LEU A 6 -5.24 -5.83 -0.45
C LEU A 6 -6.08 -7.10 -0.70
N PRO A 7 -7.37 -7.02 -1.07
CA PRO A 7 -8.16 -8.23 -1.35
C PRO A 7 -7.61 -9.07 -2.51
N GLU A 8 -6.99 -8.42 -3.51
CA GLU A 8 -6.46 -9.12 -4.68
C GLU A 8 -5.11 -9.77 -4.37
N ARG A 9 -4.25 -9.07 -3.61
CA ARG A 9 -2.99 -9.64 -3.10
C ARG A 9 -3.22 -10.91 -2.29
N TRP A 10 -4.23 -10.91 -1.43
CA TRP A 10 -4.59 -12.11 -0.65
C TRP A 10 -5.11 -13.26 -1.50
N LYS A 11 -5.91 -12.99 -2.54
CA LYS A 11 -6.37 -14.05 -3.46
C LYS A 11 -5.22 -14.67 -4.24
N GLN A 12 -4.23 -13.87 -4.62
CA GLN A 12 -3.10 -14.31 -5.44
C GLN A 12 -1.91 -14.82 -4.61
N GLY A 13 -1.90 -14.61 -3.30
CA GLY A 13 -0.73 -14.87 -2.46
C GLY A 13 0.44 -13.95 -2.78
N ALA A 14 0.17 -12.75 -3.31
CA ALA A 14 1.19 -11.78 -3.70
C ALA A 14 1.78 -11.06 -2.48
N GLU A 15 3.02 -10.60 -2.61
CA GLU A 15 3.71 -9.82 -1.58
C GLU A 15 2.93 -8.54 -1.25
N LEU A 16 2.98 -8.10 0.00
CA LEU A 16 2.32 -6.88 0.47
C LEU A 16 3.32 -5.72 0.49
N ASN A 17 2.86 -4.52 0.17
CA ASN A 17 3.65 -3.31 0.37
C ASN A 17 3.95 -3.14 1.87
N GLU A 18 5.20 -2.82 2.20
CA GLU A 18 5.61 -2.48 3.56
C GLU A 18 4.97 -1.15 3.99
N PRO A 19 4.31 -1.10 5.15
CA PRO A 19 3.75 0.13 5.66
C PRO A 19 4.84 1.06 6.19
N ASP A 20 4.81 2.32 5.76
CA ASP A 20 5.61 3.39 6.38
C ASP A 20 4.88 3.96 7.60
N GLN A 21 5.32 3.57 8.80
CA GLN A 21 4.70 3.96 10.06
C GLN A 21 4.86 5.46 10.39
N ASP A 22 5.89 6.11 9.85
CA ASP A 22 6.16 7.54 10.11
C ASP A 22 5.10 8.42 9.44
N THR A 23 4.42 7.89 8.43
CA THR A 23 3.35 8.58 7.69
C THR A 23 1.95 8.35 8.27
N PHE A 24 1.76 7.43 9.23
CA PHE A 24 0.43 7.04 9.70
C PHE A 24 -0.34 8.18 10.37
N TYR A 25 0.36 9.10 11.04
CA TYR A 25 -0.26 10.18 11.84
C TYR A 25 0.45 11.54 11.67
N GLY A 26 1.04 11.81 10.49
CA GLY A 26 1.87 13.00 10.21
C GLY A 26 1.17 14.17 9.50
N GLY A 27 -0.07 14.03 9.05
CA GLY A 27 -0.87 15.13 8.46
C GLY A 27 -0.55 15.53 7.00
N GLY A 28 0.38 14.85 6.33
CA GLY A 28 0.65 14.97 4.89
C GLY A 28 -0.10 13.93 4.03
N ALA A 29 -0.12 14.10 2.71
CA ALA A 29 -0.72 13.13 1.76
C ALA A 29 0.16 11.89 1.52
N GLU A 30 1.45 12.04 1.80
CA GLU A 30 2.47 11.01 1.64
C GLU A 30 2.17 9.82 2.56
N GLY A 31 2.20 8.60 2.01
CA GLY A 31 1.81 7.39 2.75
C GLY A 31 0.30 7.22 3.01
N TYR A 32 -0.56 8.04 2.39
CA TYR A 32 -2.01 7.86 2.45
C TYR A 32 -2.63 7.42 1.11
N THR A 33 -2.26 8.05 0.00
CA THR A 33 -2.81 7.74 -1.34
C THR A 33 -1.83 7.11 -2.32
N ASP A 34 -0.52 7.15 -2.03
CA ASP A 34 0.51 6.99 -3.06
C ASP A 34 1.16 5.59 -3.06
N TYR A 35 0.48 4.60 -2.47
CA TYR A 35 0.96 3.23 -2.52
C TYR A 35 0.63 2.58 -3.86
N PRO A 36 1.60 1.95 -4.53
CA PRO A 36 1.36 1.30 -5.82
C PRO A 36 0.46 0.07 -5.66
N THR A 37 -0.45 -0.12 -6.61
CA THR A 37 -1.16 -1.40 -6.80
C THR A 37 -0.22 -2.44 -7.42
N LEU A 38 -0.62 -3.71 -7.42
CA LEU A 38 0.10 -4.80 -8.10
C LEU A 38 0.44 -4.45 -9.56
N ASP A 39 -0.50 -3.85 -10.29
CA ASP A 39 -0.31 -3.45 -11.69
C ASP A 39 0.73 -2.33 -11.86
N GLN A 40 1.00 -1.54 -10.82
CA GLN A 40 1.99 -0.46 -10.83
C GLN A 40 3.36 -0.86 -10.27
N ALA A 41 3.44 -1.99 -9.57
CA ALA A 41 4.68 -2.55 -9.01
C ALA A 41 5.39 -3.53 -9.97
N SER A 42 4.86 -3.71 -11.18
CA SER A 42 5.35 -4.63 -12.22
C SER A 42 6.42 -4.01 -13.11
#